data_AF-A0A382RED4-F1
#
_entry.id   AF-A0A382RED4-F1
#
_cell.length_a   1.000
_cell.length_b   1.000
_cell.length_c   1.000
_cell.angle_alpha   90.00
_cell.angle_beta   90.00
_cell.angle_gamma   90.00
#
_symmetry.space_group_name_H-M   'P 1'
#
loop_
_entity.id
_entity.type
_entity.pdbx_description
1 polymer ?
#
loop_
_entity_poly.entity_id
_entity_poly.type
_entity_poly.pdbx_seq_one_letter_code
_entity_poly.pdbx_strand_id
1 'polypeptide(L)' 'MSEKMTGKQAVLEMLKAEGVTHIFGNPGTSEAPIMDLLGDFPEMEYHLTL' A
#
# COMPACT_ATOMS: atom_id res chain seq x y z
N MET A 1 11.15 18.84 -12.67
CA MET A 1 11.89 17.58 -12.41
C MET A 1 10.86 16.46 -12.37
N SER A 2 11.14 15.30 -12.96
CA SER A 2 10.28 14.13 -12.73
C SER A 2 10.36 13.79 -11.24
N GLU A 3 9.22 13.80 -10.54
CA GLU A 3 9.15 13.23 -9.19
C GLU A 3 9.67 11.79 -9.25
N LYS A 4 10.59 11.44 -8.33
CA LYS A 4 11.12 10.08 -8.22
C LYS A 4 10.14 9.26 -7.40
N MET A 5 9.67 8.14 -7.94
CA MET A 5 8.82 7.21 -7.21
C MET A 5 9.51 6.74 -5.92
N THR A 6 8.79 6.79 -4.80
CA THR A 6 9.30 6.28 -3.52
C THR A 6 9.13 4.76 -3.42
N GLY A 7 9.87 4.11 -2.52
CA GLY A 7 9.74 2.66 -2.32
C GLY A 7 8.34 2.21 -1.88
N LYS A 8 7.70 2.98 -0.98
CA LYS A 8 6.31 2.69 -0.55
C LYS A 8 5.31 2.74 -1.71
N GLN A 9 5.50 3.69 -2.63
CA GLN A 9 4.67 3.81 -3.82
C GLN A 9 4.94 2.67 -4.80
N ALA A 10 6.20 2.30 -5.02
CA ALA A 10 6.54 1.20 -5.90
C ALA A 10 5.90 -0.14 -5.47
N VAL A 11 5.81 -0.39 -4.16
CA VAL A 11 5.14 -1.59 -3.63
C VAL A 11 3.64 -1.57 -3.95
N LEU A 12 2.93 -0.48 -3.65
CA LEU A 12 1.49 -0.40 -3.90
C LEU A 12 1.15 -0.41 -5.40
N GLU A 13 1.93 0.28 -6.23
CA GLU A 13 1.76 0.24 -7.69
C GLU A 13 1.96 -1.17 -8.27
N MET A 14 2.89 -1.95 -7.72
CA MET A 14 3.08 -3.36 -8.11
C MET A 14 1.87 -4.21 -7.72
N LEU A 15 1.38 -4.08 -6.47
CA LEU A 15 0.17 -4.80 -6.03
C LEU A 15 -1.03 -4.47 -6.91
N LYS A 16 -1.19 -3.19 -7.28
CA LYS A 16 -2.23 -2.71 -8.20
C LYS A 16 -2.09 -3.35 -9.58
N ALA A 17 -0.88 -3.37 -10.13
CA ALA A 17 -0.60 -3.96 -11.44
C ALA A 17 -0.93 -5.46 -11.49
N GLU A 18 -0.76 -6.18 -10.37
CA GLU A 18 -1.13 -7.58 -10.21
C GLU A 18 -2.63 -7.80 -9.92
N GLY A 19 -3.43 -6.72 -9.83
CA GLY A 19 -4.87 -6.80 -9.58
C GLY A 19 -5.25 -7.12 -8.13
N VAL A 20 -4.37 -6.85 -7.18
CA VAL A 20 -4.66 -7.02 -5.75
C VAL A 20 -5.69 -5.98 -5.32
N THR A 21 -6.78 -6.46 -4.69
CA THR A 21 -7.88 -5.62 -4.20
C THR A 21 -8.09 -5.74 -2.69
N HIS A 22 -7.52 -6.74 -2.03
CA HIS A 22 -7.69 -6.99 -0.60
C HIS A 22 -6.34 -7.26 0.04
N ILE A 23 -6.02 -6.55 1.11
CA ILE A 23 -4.80 -6.67 1.90
C ILE A 23 -5.21 -7.06 3.33
N PHE A 24 -4.63 -8.13 3.84
CA PHE A 24 -4.86 -8.59 5.21
C PHE A 24 -3.59 -8.38 6.01
N GLY A 25 -3.67 -7.72 7.16
CA GLY A 25 -2.49 -7.48 7.99
C GLY A 25 -2.77 -6.99 9.39
N ASN A 26 -1.71 -6.94 10.18
CA ASN A 26 -1.66 -6.28 11.48
C ASN A 26 -0.59 -5.18 11.42
N PRO A 27 -0.96 -3.90 11.33
CA PRO A 27 0.00 -2.85 11.04
C PRO A 27 0.89 -2.58 12.25
N GLY A 28 2.20 -2.52 12.02
CA GLY A 28 3.22 -2.07 12.97
C GLY A 28 3.97 -0.84 12.45
N THR A 29 5.03 -0.46 13.16
CA THR A 29 5.88 0.70 12.79
C THR A 29 6.61 0.50 11.47
N SER A 30 6.93 -0.74 11.10
CA SER A 30 7.58 -1.07 9.82
C SER A 30 6.66 -0.86 8.63
N GLU A 31 5.37 -1.11 8.80
CA GLU A 31 4.35 -1.03 7.75
C GLU A 31 3.71 0.38 7.66
N ALA A 32 3.95 1.25 8.65
CA ALA A 32 3.37 2.59 8.72
C ALA A 32 3.52 3.43 7.44
N PRO A 33 4.67 3.43 6.71
CA PRO A 33 4.78 4.16 5.46
C PRO A 33 3.86 3.64 4.35
N ILE A 34 3.59 2.34 4.30
CA ILE A 34 2.66 1.74 3.33
C ILE A 34 1.23 2.06 3.73
N MET A 35 0.89 1.95 5.02
CA MET A 35 -0.45 2.28 5.56
C MET A 35 -0.82 3.74 5.30
N ASP A 36 0.14 4.66 5.46
CA ASP A 36 -0.02 6.09 5.16
C ASP A 36 -0.39 6.34 3.70
N LEU A 37 0.23 5.60 2.78
CA LEU A 37 -0.02 5.75 1.34
C LEU A 37 -1.23 4.95 0.85
N LEU A 38 -1.68 3.94 1.59
CA LEU A 38 -2.77 3.06 1.18
C LEU A 38 -4.09 3.83 0.97
N GLY A 39 -4.28 4.96 1.66
CA GLY A 39 -5.42 5.85 1.45
C GLY A 39 -5.53 6.42 0.03
N ASP A 40 -4.43 6.44 -0.74
CA ASP A 40 -4.40 6.90 -2.13
C ASP A 40 -4.77 5.79 -3.14
N PHE A 41 -4.99 4.56 -2.67
CA PHE A 41 -5.36 3.39 -3.47
C PHE A 41 -6.76 2.90 -3.08
N PRO A 42 -7.84 3.63 -3.44
CA PRO A 42 -9.21 3.30 -3.03
C PRO A 42 -9.72 1.95 -3.55
N GLU A 43 -9.03 1.35 -4.53
CA GLU A 43 -9.30 0.00 -5.02
C GLU A 43 -8.77 -1.13 -4.12
N MET A 44 -7.97 -0.82 -3.10
CA MET A 44 -7.40 -1.78 -2.16
C MET A 44 -8.05 -1.67 -0.78
N GLU A 45 -8.75 -2.72 -0.37
CA GLU A 45 -9.35 -2.83 0.95
C GLU A 45 -8.36 -3.43 1.95
N TYR A 46 -8.08 -2.71 3.04
CA TYR A 46 -7.28 -3.24 4.15
C TYR A 46 -8.17 -3.84 5.23
N HIS A 47 -7.94 -5.10 5.55
CA HIS A 47 -8.57 -5.80 6.65
C HIS A 47 -7.56 -6.03 7.78
N LEU A 48 -7.85 -5.44 8.94
CA LEU A 48 -7.12 -5.72 10.17
C LEU A 48 -7.40 -7.17 10.63
N THR A 49 -6.36 -7.97 10.85
CA THR A 49 -6.52 -9.41 11.15
C THR A 49 -5.99 -9.87 12.51
N LEU A 50 -5.62 -8.96 13.42
CA LEU A 50 -5.22 -9.29 14.81
C LEU A 50 -5.71 -8.23 15.80
#